data_AF-A0A534T2Y5-F1
#
_entry.id   AF-A0A534T2Y5-F1
#
_cell.length_a   1.000
_cell.length_b   1.000
_cell.length_c   1.000
_cell.angle_alpha   90.00
_cell.angle_beta   90.00
_cell.angle_gamma   90.00
#
_symmetry.space_group_name_H-M   'P 1'
#
loop_
_entity.id
_entity.type
_entity.pdbx_description
1 polymer ?
#
loop_
_entity_poly.entity_id
_entity_poly.type
_entity_poly.pdbx_seq_one_letter_code
_entity_poly.pdbx_strand_id
1 'polypeptide(L)'
;MRSGKAEGPFARREEGAEMRGIGMSRGWIAVVALWATLVPVRSQAAPSAKLCRAVCVEQIAACVASGRPRSGCATRTLSRCRREGLGVCVRAQTLEAWEDRWESVVPPDLLTAVARSSNEIDLSWTDSNAHDTGYDVERSTDPSGGFVPIATLSKSQPFFRDTSVADGTTYSYLVRAVSRKGTYSPPSNILSATTPLAADTVAPTVPILQSARAVSCAQVDLAWSASVDSGNSGLKGYDLYRDGLRVTQVLSPATSTSDTGLAPMTSYRYAVSAIDNAGNESLPSVPVTVTTPPCPTSTTAPPTTTTSTSTTTTTTPTASAGMAVRGCLGRDSSATQYDHIVAAGFTALDRGAYRDYLDGPYYIADEPHLWDCPLAAVHLKARSDLVKSLDPAHPTMAVIEPHWPENPYTPYVGTVDIIGVDRYPCSYVSGCVFSKIDDTLALLDQAGVPHYWAFIQAFADSYYRMPTADELHEEFRHWRQSRMEGYVVFSWAYGTDTLENHPDLIDALSWENSR
;
A
#
# COMPACT_ATOMS: atom_id res chain seq x y z
N MET A 1 -57.59 -16.53 -38.77
CA MET A 1 -58.08 -17.28 -39.94
C MET A 1 -57.85 -16.46 -41.19
N ARG A 2 -57.19 -17.06 -42.20
CA ARG A 2 -57.28 -16.84 -43.67
C ARG A 2 -57.08 -15.43 -44.26
N SER A 3 -56.03 -15.28 -45.08
CA SER A 3 -56.04 -15.06 -46.56
C SER A 3 -56.42 -13.63 -46.96
N GLY A 4 -55.71 -12.88 -47.81
CA GLY A 4 -54.89 -13.21 -48.98
C GLY A 4 -55.46 -12.44 -50.19
N LYS A 5 -54.59 -11.84 -51.03
CA LYS A 5 -54.83 -11.13 -52.33
C LYS A 5 -55.53 -9.76 -52.26
N ALA A 6 -55.34 -8.80 -53.17
CA ALA A 6 -54.39 -8.49 -54.24
C ALA A 6 -54.78 -7.09 -54.82
N GLU A 7 -53.94 -6.58 -55.75
CA GLU A 7 -54.18 -5.55 -56.78
C GLU A 7 -53.66 -4.11 -56.56
N GLY A 8 -52.97 -3.61 -57.60
CA GLY A 8 -52.15 -2.38 -57.69
C GLY A 8 -52.93 -1.11 -58.06
N PRO A 9 -52.28 -0.05 -58.63
CA PRO A 9 -51.94 -0.06 -60.08
C PRO A 9 -50.68 0.74 -60.54
N PHE A 10 -50.32 0.53 -61.83
CA PHE A 10 -49.70 1.38 -62.90
C PHE A 10 -49.14 2.80 -62.60
N ALA A 11 -48.20 3.45 -63.33
CA ALA A 11 -47.16 3.15 -64.34
C ALA A 11 -46.58 4.49 -64.89
N ARG A 12 -45.28 4.55 -65.26
CA ARG A 12 -44.66 5.19 -66.48
C ARG A 12 -43.11 5.16 -66.37
N ARG A 13 -42.38 4.47 -67.28
CA ARG A 13 -41.72 4.90 -68.56
C ARG A 13 -40.47 5.79 -68.31
N GLU A 14 -39.28 5.62 -68.89
CA GLU A 14 -38.77 5.17 -70.22
C GLU A 14 -37.38 4.48 -70.06
N GLU A 15 -37.11 3.34 -70.71
CA GLU A 15 -36.35 3.14 -71.98
C GLU A 15 -34.92 3.73 -72.08
N GLY A 16 -33.94 2.85 -72.30
CA GLY A 16 -32.55 3.18 -72.64
C GLY A 16 -31.73 1.90 -72.89
N ALA A 17 -31.59 1.51 -74.15
CA ALA A 17 -30.92 0.31 -74.64
C ALA A 17 -29.49 0.57 -75.13
N GLU A 18 -28.68 -0.51 -75.06
CA GLU A 18 -27.50 -0.86 -75.86
C GLU A 18 -26.29 0.09 -76.00
N MET A 19 -25.11 -0.40 -75.62
CA MET A 19 -23.85 -0.12 -76.32
C MET A 19 -22.94 -1.35 -76.32
N ARG A 20 -22.40 -1.62 -77.51
CA ARG A 20 -21.69 -2.82 -77.98
C ARG A 20 -20.24 -2.91 -77.48
N GLY A 21 -19.73 -4.13 -77.37
CA GLY A 21 -18.29 -4.40 -77.27
C GLY A 21 -17.59 -4.47 -78.63
N ILE A 22 -16.25 -4.35 -78.61
CA ILE A 22 -15.21 -5.09 -79.37
C ILE A 22 -13.85 -4.39 -79.14
N GLY A 23 -12.77 -5.18 -78.93
CA GLY A 23 -11.41 -4.76 -79.32
C GLY A 23 -10.27 -5.12 -78.34
N MET A 24 -9.67 -6.31 -78.51
CA MET A 24 -8.35 -6.67 -77.96
C MET A 24 -7.22 -6.16 -78.86
N SER A 25 -6.11 -5.67 -78.30
CA SER A 25 -4.75 -5.97 -78.83
C SER A 25 -3.64 -5.66 -77.81
N ARG A 26 -2.59 -6.46 -77.85
CA ARG A 26 -1.46 -6.62 -76.90
C ARG A 26 -0.35 -5.57 -77.06
N GLY A 27 0.40 -5.30 -75.99
CA GLY A 27 1.74 -4.70 -76.04
C GLY A 27 2.39 -4.57 -74.66
N TRP A 28 3.48 -5.31 -74.42
CA TRP A 28 4.33 -5.25 -73.22
C TRP A 28 5.26 -4.03 -73.27
N ILE A 29 5.58 -3.43 -72.10
CA ILE A 29 6.94 -3.12 -71.58
C ILE A 29 6.81 -2.46 -70.18
N ALA A 30 7.69 -2.89 -69.28
CA ALA A 30 7.73 -2.57 -67.86
C ALA A 30 8.30 -1.18 -67.54
N VAL A 31 7.82 -0.53 -66.48
CA VAL A 31 8.62 0.32 -65.58
C VAL A 31 8.10 0.16 -64.14
N VAL A 32 9.05 -0.13 -63.25
CA VAL A 32 8.93 -0.24 -61.80
C VAL A 32 8.73 1.15 -61.19
N ALA A 33 7.75 1.30 -60.31
CA ALA A 33 7.75 2.37 -59.29
C ALA A 33 7.07 1.87 -58.01
N LEU A 34 7.88 1.73 -56.97
CA LEU A 34 7.49 1.45 -55.60
C LEU A 34 6.69 2.63 -55.05
N TRP A 35 5.47 2.39 -54.55
CA TRP A 35 4.85 3.19 -53.50
C TRP A 35 4.08 2.26 -52.56
N ALA A 36 4.48 2.26 -51.29
CA ALA A 36 3.84 1.52 -50.22
C ALA A 36 2.67 2.32 -49.66
N THR A 37 1.48 1.73 -49.63
CA THR A 37 0.40 2.11 -48.70
C THR A 37 -0.36 0.85 -48.26
N LEU A 38 -0.37 0.61 -46.95
CA LEU A 38 -1.22 -0.35 -46.24
C LEU A 38 -2.70 -0.10 -46.58
N VAL A 39 -3.52 -1.09 -46.94
CA VAL A 39 -4.49 -1.87 -46.12
C VAL A 39 -5.45 -2.55 -47.15
N PRO A 40 -6.17 -3.69 -46.94
CA PRO A 40 -6.14 -4.75 -45.93
C PRO A 40 -5.85 -6.15 -46.53
N VAL A 41 -5.58 -7.13 -45.66
CA VAL A 41 -5.58 -8.56 -46.01
C VAL A 41 -7.00 -8.96 -46.45
N ARG A 42 -7.20 -9.12 -47.76
CA ARG A 42 -8.32 -9.90 -48.31
C ARG A 42 -7.88 -10.64 -49.56
N SER A 43 -7.87 -11.97 -49.43
CA SER A 43 -7.68 -13.01 -50.46
C SER A 43 -6.47 -12.85 -51.40
N GLN A 44 -5.29 -13.31 -50.95
CA GLN A 44 -4.36 -13.89 -51.92
C GLN A 44 -5.07 -15.09 -52.55
N ALA A 45 -5.27 -15.07 -53.86
CA ALA A 45 -5.80 -16.22 -54.59
C ALA A 45 -5.00 -17.47 -54.20
N ALA A 46 -5.68 -18.57 -53.85
CA ALA A 46 -5.03 -19.82 -53.49
C ALA A 46 -3.96 -20.16 -54.55
N PRO A 47 -2.70 -20.41 -54.16
CA PRO A 47 -1.63 -20.63 -55.13
C PRO A 47 -2.00 -21.81 -56.03
N SER A 48 -1.78 -21.67 -57.34
CA SER A 48 -2.11 -22.73 -58.28
C SER A 48 -1.35 -24.02 -57.94
N ALA A 49 -1.93 -25.17 -58.27
CA ALA A 49 -1.30 -26.47 -58.07
C ALA A 49 0.12 -26.55 -58.66
N LYS A 50 0.34 -25.89 -59.80
CA LYS A 50 1.65 -25.80 -60.46
C LYS A 50 2.63 -24.97 -59.65
N LEU A 51 2.20 -23.82 -59.12
CA LEU A 51 3.05 -22.95 -58.32
C LEU A 51 3.44 -23.60 -56.99
N CYS A 52 2.49 -24.22 -56.29
CA CYS A 52 2.79 -25.01 -55.09
C CYS A 52 3.77 -26.14 -55.39
N ARG A 53 3.61 -26.85 -56.52
CA ARG A 53 4.52 -27.95 -56.87
C ARG A 53 5.92 -27.47 -57.18
N ALA A 54 6.07 -26.31 -57.81
CA ALA A 54 7.36 -25.72 -58.15
C ALA A 54 8.10 -25.19 -56.92
N VAL A 55 7.40 -24.57 -55.96
CA VAL A 55 8.03 -23.97 -54.78
C VAL A 55 8.32 -25.01 -53.68
N CYS A 56 7.49 -26.06 -53.58
CA CYS A 56 7.60 -27.06 -52.51
C CYS A 56 8.40 -28.31 -52.91
N VAL A 57 9.21 -28.27 -53.97
CA VAL A 57 9.97 -29.43 -54.49
C VAL A 57 10.88 -30.00 -53.41
N GLU A 58 11.64 -29.15 -52.73
CA GLU A 58 12.58 -29.54 -51.68
C GLU A 58 11.88 -30.16 -50.47
N GLN A 59 10.70 -29.66 -50.10
CA GLN A 59 9.91 -30.22 -48.99
C GLN A 59 9.33 -31.59 -49.31
N ILE A 60 8.88 -31.78 -50.56
CA ILE A 60 8.43 -33.09 -51.02
C ILE A 60 9.61 -34.05 -51.08
N ALA A 61 10.79 -33.59 -51.52
CA ALA A 61 12.01 -34.38 -51.55
C ALA A 61 12.48 -34.79 -50.14
N ALA A 62 12.47 -33.86 -49.17
CA ALA A 62 12.82 -34.12 -47.77
C ALA A 62 11.87 -35.15 -47.12
N CYS A 63 10.56 -35.04 -47.35
CA CYS A 63 9.58 -36.02 -46.87
C CYS A 63 9.79 -37.41 -47.51
N VAL A 64 10.23 -37.47 -48.77
CA VAL A 64 10.57 -38.76 -49.41
C VAL A 64 11.86 -39.33 -48.84
N ALA A 65 12.85 -38.47 -48.55
CA ALA A 65 14.10 -38.87 -47.92
C ALA A 65 13.88 -39.46 -46.51
N SER A 66 12.79 -39.11 -45.82
CA SER A 66 12.37 -39.74 -44.55
C SER A 66 11.65 -41.10 -44.73
N GLY A 67 11.73 -41.74 -45.90
CA GLY A 67 11.18 -43.07 -46.18
C GLY A 67 9.69 -43.12 -46.53
N ARG A 68 9.01 -41.98 -46.72
CA ARG A 68 7.57 -41.94 -47.05
C ARG A 68 7.31 -41.95 -48.57
N PRO A 69 6.19 -42.53 -49.05
CA PRO A 69 5.86 -42.56 -50.48
C PRO A 69 5.68 -41.15 -51.08
N ARG A 70 6.31 -40.89 -52.23
CA ARG A 70 6.30 -39.58 -52.91
C ARG A 70 4.90 -39.03 -53.19
N SER A 71 3.94 -39.89 -53.53
CA SER A 71 2.54 -39.51 -53.76
C SER A 71 1.88 -38.95 -52.48
N GLY A 72 2.13 -39.57 -51.33
CA GLY A 72 1.60 -39.14 -50.04
C GLY A 72 2.25 -37.85 -49.52
N CYS A 73 3.56 -37.68 -49.76
CA CYS A 73 4.28 -36.44 -49.45
C CYS A 73 3.77 -35.28 -50.32
N ALA A 74 3.69 -35.48 -51.64
CA ALA A 74 3.19 -34.46 -52.56
C ALA A 74 1.75 -34.04 -52.25
N THR A 75 0.85 -35.00 -52.00
CA THR A 75 -0.55 -34.69 -51.74
C THR A 75 -0.74 -33.84 -50.48
N ARG A 76 -0.01 -34.15 -49.39
CA ARG A 76 -0.10 -33.42 -48.12
C ARG A 76 0.55 -32.02 -48.18
N THR A 77 1.74 -31.91 -48.77
CA THR A 77 2.42 -30.60 -48.88
C THR A 77 1.66 -29.65 -49.81
N LEU A 78 1.11 -30.17 -50.91
CA LEU A 78 0.35 -29.36 -51.86
C LEU A 78 -1.03 -28.95 -51.31
N SER A 79 -1.68 -29.78 -50.49
CA SER A 79 -2.97 -29.40 -49.88
C SER A 79 -2.79 -28.29 -48.84
N ARG A 80 -1.74 -28.32 -48.02
CA ARG A 80 -1.39 -27.22 -47.11
C ARG A 80 -1.01 -25.95 -47.87
N CYS A 81 -0.19 -26.05 -48.91
CA CYS A 81 0.18 -24.89 -49.73
C CYS A 81 -1.05 -24.17 -50.33
N ARG A 82 -2.09 -24.92 -50.72
CA ARG A 82 -3.34 -24.32 -51.20
C ARG A 82 -4.18 -23.64 -50.11
N ARG A 83 -4.11 -24.12 -48.86
CA ARG A 83 -4.89 -23.58 -47.74
C ARG A 83 -4.19 -22.45 -47.00
N GLU A 84 -2.88 -22.58 -46.81
CA GLU A 84 -2.07 -21.74 -45.90
C GLU A 84 -1.06 -20.86 -46.68
N GLY A 85 -0.99 -21.01 -48.01
CA GLY A 85 -0.10 -20.24 -48.87
C GLY A 85 1.31 -20.82 -49.00
N LEU A 86 2.16 -20.17 -49.81
CA LEU A 86 3.50 -20.65 -50.15
C LEU A 86 4.48 -20.67 -48.95
N GLY A 87 4.15 -19.99 -47.86
CA GLY A 87 4.97 -19.92 -46.64
C GLY A 87 5.26 -21.29 -46.00
N VAL A 88 4.38 -22.29 -46.23
CA VAL A 88 4.60 -23.68 -45.77
C VAL A 88 5.78 -24.36 -46.48
N CYS A 89 6.31 -23.76 -47.55
CA CYS A 89 7.41 -24.29 -48.34
C CYS A 89 8.72 -23.53 -48.12
N VAL A 90 8.72 -22.48 -47.28
CA VAL A 90 9.84 -21.57 -47.06
C VAL A 90 10.54 -21.77 -45.71
N ARG A 91 10.13 -22.74 -44.88
CA ARG A 91 10.86 -23.08 -43.63
C ARG A 91 11.12 -24.57 -43.52
N ALA A 92 12.37 -24.96 -43.79
CA ALA A 92 12.93 -26.26 -43.46
C ALA A 92 13.68 -26.13 -42.13
N GLN A 93 12.98 -26.20 -41.00
CA GLN A 93 13.57 -26.58 -39.72
C GLN A 93 12.60 -27.51 -38.98
N THR A 94 13.12 -28.72 -38.70
CA THR A 94 12.65 -29.77 -37.78
C THR A 94 11.30 -30.44 -38.05
N LEU A 95 11.35 -31.48 -38.89
CA LEU A 95 10.31 -32.52 -39.05
C LEU A 95 10.55 -33.70 -38.10
N GLU A 96 10.75 -33.46 -36.80
CA GLU A 96 10.83 -34.54 -35.79
C GLU A 96 9.77 -34.48 -34.68
N ALA A 97 8.75 -33.61 -34.77
CA ALA A 97 7.66 -33.62 -33.79
C ALA A 97 6.31 -33.20 -34.40
N TRP A 98 5.82 -33.93 -35.41
CA TRP A 98 4.55 -33.61 -36.08
C TRP A 98 3.48 -34.71 -35.97
N GLU A 99 3.53 -35.53 -34.93
CA GLU A 99 2.43 -36.45 -34.60
C GLU A 99 1.61 -36.09 -33.35
N ASP A 100 1.87 -34.99 -32.62
CA ASP A 100 1.07 -34.70 -31.40
C ASP A 100 0.66 -33.23 -31.17
N ARG A 101 0.63 -32.42 -32.23
CA ARG A 101 0.34 -30.98 -32.12
C ARG A 101 -1.15 -30.63 -31.98
N TRP A 102 -2.01 -31.62 -31.77
CA TRP A 102 -3.45 -31.45 -31.56
C TRP A 102 -3.95 -31.99 -30.21
N GLU A 103 -3.05 -32.54 -29.38
CA GLU A 103 -3.38 -33.08 -28.05
C GLU A 103 -2.42 -32.57 -26.94
N SER A 104 -1.33 -31.89 -27.30
CA SER A 104 -0.42 -31.26 -26.34
C SER A 104 -1.06 -30.00 -25.74
N VAL A 105 -1.29 -30.02 -24.43
CA VAL A 105 -1.73 -28.87 -23.63
C VAL A 105 -0.50 -28.01 -23.24
N VAL A 106 -0.62 -26.69 -23.39
CA VAL A 106 0.41 -25.71 -22.99
C VAL A 106 0.29 -25.39 -21.48
N PRO A 107 1.37 -24.95 -20.81
CA PRO A 107 1.25 -24.46 -19.43
C PRO A 107 0.27 -23.29 -19.35
N PRO A 108 -0.54 -23.18 -18.28
CA PRO A 108 -1.20 -21.94 -17.91
C PRO A 108 -0.16 -20.86 -17.56
N ASP A 109 -0.49 -19.59 -17.76
CA ASP A 109 0.31 -18.48 -17.22
C ASP A 109 -0.25 -18.13 -15.84
N LEU A 110 0.51 -18.43 -14.78
CA LEU A 110 0.12 -18.12 -13.41
C LEU A 110 0.27 -16.61 -13.20
N LEU A 111 -0.87 -15.93 -13.08
CA LEU A 111 -0.94 -14.47 -13.05
C LEU A 111 -0.72 -13.91 -11.64
N THR A 112 -1.35 -14.53 -10.64
CA THR A 112 -1.33 -14.00 -9.27
C THR A 112 -1.23 -15.12 -8.25
N ALA A 113 -0.48 -14.85 -7.18
CA ALA A 113 -0.60 -15.51 -5.90
C ALA A 113 -0.65 -14.42 -4.83
N VAL A 114 -1.81 -14.22 -4.19
CA VAL A 114 -2.04 -13.11 -3.27
C VAL A 114 -2.52 -13.65 -1.93
N ALA A 115 -1.75 -13.40 -0.87
CA ALA A 115 -2.22 -13.64 0.49
C ALA A 115 -3.33 -12.65 0.84
N ARG A 116 -4.52 -13.17 1.16
CA ARG A 116 -5.71 -12.36 1.54
C ARG A 116 -5.83 -12.21 3.05
N SER A 117 -5.39 -13.23 3.79
CA SER A 117 -5.39 -13.29 5.24
C SER A 117 -4.27 -14.22 5.69
N SER A 118 -4.12 -14.38 7.00
CA SER A 118 -3.15 -15.31 7.60
C SER A 118 -3.38 -16.78 7.24
N ASN A 119 -4.55 -17.12 6.71
CA ASN A 119 -4.96 -18.49 6.38
C ASN A 119 -5.55 -18.64 4.98
N GLU A 120 -5.34 -17.67 4.07
CA GLU A 120 -5.89 -17.70 2.72
C GLU A 120 -4.93 -17.10 1.68
N ILE A 121 -4.65 -17.86 0.62
CA ILE A 121 -3.98 -17.37 -0.60
C ILE A 121 -4.90 -17.61 -1.80
N ASP A 122 -5.18 -16.54 -2.55
CA ASP A 122 -5.91 -16.59 -3.82
C ASP A 122 -4.92 -16.68 -5.00
N LEU A 123 -5.13 -17.66 -5.86
CA LEU A 123 -4.40 -17.88 -7.11
C LEU A 123 -5.30 -17.59 -8.32
N SER A 124 -4.74 -17.02 -9.38
CA SER A 124 -5.41 -16.91 -10.68
C SER A 124 -4.43 -17.10 -11.83
N TRP A 125 -4.91 -17.67 -12.94
CA TRP A 125 -4.11 -17.91 -14.15
C TRP A 125 -4.94 -17.73 -15.41
N THR A 126 -4.27 -17.67 -16.57
CA THR A 126 -4.98 -17.69 -17.86
C THR A 126 -5.25 -19.11 -18.34
N ASP A 127 -6.45 -19.32 -18.87
CA ASP A 127 -6.74 -20.49 -19.69
C ASP A 127 -6.30 -20.22 -21.15
N SER A 128 -5.11 -20.69 -21.49
CA SER A 128 -4.54 -20.54 -22.84
C SER A 128 -4.80 -21.75 -23.74
N ASN A 129 -5.57 -22.76 -23.29
CA ASN A 129 -5.72 -24.05 -23.95
C ASN A 129 -7.13 -24.30 -24.48
N ALA A 130 -7.25 -24.87 -25.69
CA ALA A 130 -8.54 -25.36 -26.19
C ALA A 130 -8.86 -26.81 -25.77
N HIS A 131 -7.85 -27.57 -25.33
CA HIS A 131 -7.90 -29.04 -25.24
C HIS A 131 -7.67 -29.61 -23.84
N ASP A 132 -7.41 -28.75 -22.86
CA ASP A 132 -7.40 -29.11 -21.45
C ASP A 132 -8.81 -29.44 -20.92
N THR A 133 -8.85 -30.20 -19.84
CA THR A 133 -10.06 -30.56 -19.09
C THR A 133 -10.07 -29.96 -17.69
N GLY A 134 -8.94 -29.42 -17.24
CA GLY A 134 -8.77 -28.92 -15.89
C GLY A 134 -7.34 -28.54 -15.57
N TYR A 135 -7.10 -28.26 -14.30
CA TYR A 135 -5.82 -27.80 -13.78
C TYR A 135 -5.45 -28.55 -12.50
N ASP A 136 -4.17 -28.86 -12.34
CA ASP A 136 -3.59 -29.29 -11.08
C ASP A 136 -2.80 -28.12 -10.49
N VAL A 137 -3.13 -27.76 -9.24
CA VAL A 137 -2.44 -26.75 -8.46
C VAL A 137 -1.48 -27.47 -7.53
N GLU A 138 -0.21 -27.09 -7.60
CA GLU A 138 0.84 -27.64 -6.76
C GLU A 138 1.48 -26.55 -5.92
N ARG A 139 1.89 -26.91 -4.70
CA ARG A 139 2.42 -26.00 -3.70
C ARG A 139 3.71 -26.54 -3.10
N SER A 140 4.59 -25.64 -2.67
CA SER A 140 5.79 -25.97 -1.90
C SER A 140 6.12 -24.88 -0.89
N THR A 141 6.68 -25.27 0.26
CA THR A 141 7.36 -24.36 1.20
C THR A 141 8.88 -24.33 0.98
N ASP A 142 9.41 -25.23 0.15
CA ASP A 142 10.80 -25.27 -0.30
C ASP A 142 10.83 -25.74 -1.77
N PRO A 143 10.82 -24.80 -2.73
CA PRO A 143 10.82 -25.13 -4.16
C PRO A 143 11.97 -26.03 -4.60
N SER A 144 13.09 -26.05 -3.86
CA SER A 144 14.22 -26.93 -4.15
C SER A 144 13.94 -28.39 -3.79
N GLY A 145 13.08 -28.63 -2.80
CA GLY A 145 12.56 -29.93 -2.38
C GLY A 145 11.42 -30.46 -3.25
N GLY A 146 10.93 -29.65 -4.21
CA GLY A 146 9.86 -30.01 -5.13
C GLY A 146 8.47 -29.48 -4.72
N PHE A 147 7.46 -29.77 -5.53
CA PHE A 147 6.08 -29.32 -5.36
C PHE A 147 5.15 -30.51 -5.14
N VAL A 148 4.09 -30.32 -4.34
CA VAL A 148 3.06 -31.33 -4.08
C VAL A 148 1.69 -30.85 -4.57
N PRO A 149 0.87 -31.71 -5.20
CA PRO A 149 -0.48 -31.35 -5.63
C PRO A 149 -1.40 -31.13 -4.42
N ILE A 150 -2.14 -30.04 -4.44
CA ILE A 150 -3.09 -29.66 -3.39
C ILE A 150 -4.54 -29.56 -3.88
N ALA A 151 -4.74 -29.41 -5.19
CA ALA A 151 -6.07 -29.38 -5.79
C ALA A 151 -6.05 -29.78 -7.27
N THR A 152 -7.11 -30.46 -7.70
CA THR A 152 -7.44 -30.68 -9.12
C THR A 152 -8.77 -29.98 -9.42
N LEU A 153 -8.76 -29.11 -10.42
CA LEU A 153 -9.84 -28.18 -10.72
C LEU A 153 -10.38 -28.43 -12.13
N SER A 154 -11.64 -28.09 -12.33
CA SER A 154 -12.25 -28.10 -13.66
C SER A 154 -11.72 -26.95 -14.52
N LYS A 155 -11.76 -27.10 -15.84
CA LYS A 155 -11.39 -26.04 -16.78
C LYS A 155 -12.13 -24.71 -16.54
N SER A 156 -13.37 -24.77 -16.06
CA SER A 156 -14.16 -23.57 -15.72
C SER A 156 -13.66 -22.78 -14.51
N GLN A 157 -12.60 -23.23 -13.84
CA GLN A 157 -12.03 -22.60 -12.65
C GLN A 157 -10.55 -22.27 -12.87
N PRO A 158 -10.23 -21.19 -13.60
CA PRO A 158 -8.85 -20.72 -13.78
C PRO A 158 -8.36 -19.92 -12.56
N PHE A 159 -8.77 -20.33 -11.36
CA PHE A 159 -8.45 -19.73 -10.08
C PHE A 159 -8.57 -20.77 -8.97
N PHE A 160 -7.86 -20.55 -7.87
CA PHE A 160 -7.90 -21.40 -6.69
C PHE A 160 -7.79 -20.57 -5.43
N ARG A 161 -8.52 -20.97 -4.40
CA ARG A 161 -8.37 -20.40 -3.06
C ARG A 161 -7.79 -21.46 -2.14
N ASP A 162 -6.56 -21.24 -1.72
CA ASP A 162 -5.87 -22.10 -0.77
C ASP A 162 -6.13 -21.62 0.66
N THR A 163 -7.06 -22.29 1.36
CA THR A 163 -7.38 -22.02 2.77
C THR A 163 -6.63 -22.94 3.74
N SER A 164 -5.66 -23.71 3.25
CA SER A 164 -4.91 -24.70 4.05
C SER A 164 -3.52 -24.22 4.44
N VAL A 165 -3.25 -22.93 4.24
CA VAL A 165 -1.98 -22.27 4.51
C VAL A 165 -1.89 -21.86 5.99
N ALA A 166 -0.69 -21.97 6.55
CA ALA A 166 -0.38 -21.45 7.87
C ALA A 166 -0.01 -19.97 7.79
N ASP A 167 -0.09 -19.26 8.91
CA ASP A 167 0.28 -17.85 9.02
C ASP A 167 1.80 -17.65 9.01
N GLY A 168 2.24 -16.45 8.62
CA GLY A 168 3.67 -16.11 8.54
C GLY A 168 4.50 -17.03 7.63
N THR A 169 3.86 -17.79 6.74
CA THR A 169 4.51 -18.86 5.98
C THR A 169 4.53 -18.52 4.49
N THR A 170 5.72 -18.65 3.88
CA THR A 170 5.89 -18.46 2.44
C THR A 170 5.54 -19.76 1.70
N TYR A 171 4.59 -19.66 0.78
CA TYR A 171 4.21 -20.73 -0.13
C TYR A 171 4.53 -20.34 -1.56
N SER A 172 5.07 -21.29 -2.32
CA SER A 172 5.29 -21.17 -3.76
C SER A 172 4.33 -22.09 -4.49
N TYR A 173 3.77 -21.59 -5.60
CA TYR A 173 2.74 -22.28 -6.37
C TYR A 173 3.14 -22.40 -7.83
N LEU A 174 2.73 -23.49 -8.45
CA LEU A 174 2.68 -23.66 -9.89
C LEU A 174 1.38 -24.37 -10.27
N VAL A 175 1.00 -24.23 -11.53
CA VAL A 175 -0.21 -24.85 -12.08
C VAL A 175 0.15 -25.62 -13.35
N ARG A 176 -0.44 -26.81 -13.52
CA ARG A 176 -0.34 -27.61 -14.74
C ARG A 176 -1.74 -27.79 -15.34
N ALA A 177 -1.86 -27.65 -16.67
CA ALA A 177 -3.08 -28.02 -17.37
C ALA A 177 -3.14 -29.54 -17.54
N VAL A 178 -4.34 -30.11 -17.42
CA VAL A 178 -4.59 -31.55 -17.56
C VAL A 178 -5.30 -31.79 -18.90
N SER A 179 -4.77 -32.69 -19.72
CA SER A 179 -5.38 -33.09 -20.99
C SER A 179 -6.53 -34.09 -20.80
N ARG A 180 -7.34 -34.32 -21.85
CA ARG A 180 -8.39 -35.36 -21.87
C ARG A 180 -7.89 -36.78 -21.58
N LYS A 181 -6.61 -37.06 -21.83
CA LYS A 181 -5.99 -38.37 -21.58
C LYS A 181 -5.37 -38.46 -20.17
N GLY A 182 -5.50 -37.41 -19.36
CA GLY A 182 -4.92 -37.33 -18.02
C GLY A 182 -3.41 -37.02 -18.01
N THR A 183 -2.87 -36.47 -19.11
CA THR A 183 -1.47 -36.03 -19.17
C THR A 183 -1.34 -34.56 -18.80
N TYR A 184 -0.21 -34.16 -18.21
CA TYR A 184 0.04 -32.80 -17.78
C TYR A 184 0.79 -31.97 -18.82
N SER A 185 0.54 -30.67 -18.85
CA SER A 185 1.44 -29.70 -19.48
C SER A 185 2.77 -29.62 -18.73
N PRO A 186 3.81 -28.98 -19.29
CA PRO A 186 4.86 -28.36 -18.50
C PRO A 186 4.27 -27.47 -17.38
N PRO A 187 4.99 -27.22 -16.27
CA PRO A 187 4.52 -26.30 -15.24
C PRO A 187 4.44 -24.87 -15.75
N SER A 188 3.53 -24.07 -15.16
CA SER A 188 3.53 -22.62 -15.27
C SER A 188 4.83 -21.99 -14.73
N ASN A 189 4.94 -20.67 -14.83
CA ASN A 189 5.83 -19.92 -13.94
C ASN A 189 5.48 -20.18 -12.46
N ILE A 190 6.47 -20.02 -11.58
CA ILE A 190 6.28 -20.13 -10.13
C ILE A 190 6.00 -18.73 -9.58
N LEU A 191 4.96 -18.60 -8.75
CA LEU A 191 4.74 -17.41 -7.92
C LEU A 191 4.72 -17.81 -6.46
N SER A 192 5.20 -16.90 -5.62
CA SER A 192 5.23 -17.09 -4.17
C SER A 192 4.42 -16.01 -3.47
N ALA A 193 3.80 -16.38 -2.36
CA ALA A 193 3.12 -15.45 -1.47
C ALA A 193 3.40 -15.85 -0.02
N THR A 194 3.56 -14.85 0.84
CA THR A 194 3.74 -15.02 2.28
C THR A 194 2.46 -14.59 2.96
N THR A 195 1.85 -15.48 3.73
CA THR A 195 0.70 -15.13 4.57
C THR A 195 1.15 -14.17 5.67
N PRO A 196 0.36 -13.13 6.00
CA PRO A 196 0.60 -12.35 7.20
C PRO A 196 0.44 -13.23 8.45
N LEU A 197 0.98 -12.79 9.59
CA LEU A 197 0.67 -13.43 10.87
C LEU A 197 -0.81 -13.24 11.20
N ALA A 198 -1.41 -14.22 11.90
CA ALA A 198 -2.76 -14.03 12.41
C ALA A 198 -2.80 -12.85 13.40
N ALA A 199 -3.89 -12.08 13.38
CA ALA A 199 -4.09 -11.05 14.37
C ALA A 199 -4.16 -11.70 15.76
N ASP A 200 -3.42 -11.13 16.71
CA ASP A 200 -3.41 -11.61 18.09
C ASP A 200 -4.71 -11.20 18.81
N THR A 201 -5.42 -12.19 19.35
CA THR A 201 -6.67 -12.03 20.10
C THR A 201 -6.56 -12.52 21.54
N VAL A 202 -5.35 -12.83 22.03
CA VAL A 202 -5.13 -13.46 23.32
C VAL A 202 -4.63 -12.41 24.31
N ALA A 203 -5.51 -11.99 25.21
CA ALA A 203 -5.13 -11.06 26.27
C ALA A 203 -3.99 -11.60 27.16
N PRO A 204 -3.11 -10.71 27.69
CA PRO A 204 -2.08 -11.10 28.65
C PRO A 204 -2.63 -11.74 29.93
N THR A 205 -1.77 -12.44 30.67
CA THR A 205 -2.12 -12.93 32.01
C THR A 205 -2.43 -11.77 32.96
N VAL A 206 -3.44 -11.95 33.81
CA VAL A 206 -3.83 -10.94 34.82
C VAL A 206 -2.67 -10.66 35.78
N PRO A 207 -2.23 -9.41 35.95
CA PRO A 207 -1.21 -9.05 36.94
C PRO A 207 -1.76 -9.18 38.37
N ILE A 208 -0.88 -9.50 39.32
CA ILE A 208 -1.22 -9.54 40.75
C ILE A 208 -0.77 -8.22 41.37
N LEU A 209 -1.69 -7.43 41.90
CA LEU A 209 -1.36 -6.21 42.65
C LEU A 209 -0.73 -6.59 44.01
N GLN A 210 0.61 -6.57 44.06
CA GLN A 210 1.40 -7.03 45.21
C GLN A 210 1.43 -6.01 46.34
N SER A 211 1.40 -4.72 46.02
CA SER A 211 1.36 -3.66 47.01
C SER A 211 0.65 -2.41 46.50
N ALA A 212 -0.07 -1.76 47.41
CA ALA A 212 -0.58 -0.41 47.27
C ALA A 212 -0.41 0.28 48.64
N ARG A 213 0.46 1.28 48.74
CA ARG A 213 0.88 1.89 50.01
C ARG A 213 0.72 3.40 49.95
N ALA A 214 -0.07 3.98 50.86
CA ALA A 214 -0.10 5.42 51.03
C ALA A 214 1.21 5.90 51.67
N VAL A 215 2.05 6.60 50.89
CA VAL A 215 3.35 7.10 51.34
C VAL A 215 3.29 8.56 51.79
N SER A 216 2.25 9.29 51.38
CA SER A 216 1.93 10.63 51.89
C SER A 216 0.43 10.84 51.90
N CYS A 217 -0.02 11.99 52.42
CA CYS A 217 -1.44 12.35 52.40
C CYS A 217 -2.01 12.58 51.00
N ALA A 218 -1.16 12.63 49.96
CA ALA A 218 -1.54 12.90 48.58
C ALA A 218 -0.96 11.88 47.58
N GLN A 219 -0.37 10.78 48.04
CA GLN A 219 0.30 9.81 47.18
C GLN A 219 0.16 8.36 47.66
N VAL A 220 -0.10 7.46 46.71
CA VAL A 220 -0.09 6.00 46.89
C VAL A 220 0.88 5.38 45.89
N ASP A 221 1.83 4.59 46.37
CA ASP A 221 2.75 3.81 45.54
C ASP A 221 2.20 2.40 45.33
N LEU A 222 2.23 1.93 44.08
CA LEU A 222 1.69 0.65 43.64
C LEU A 222 2.76 -0.20 42.97
N ALA A 223 2.73 -1.51 43.22
CA ALA A 223 3.58 -2.48 42.53
C ALA A 223 2.82 -3.80 42.32
N TRP A 224 3.09 -4.45 41.19
CA TRP A 224 2.43 -5.68 40.77
C TRP A 224 3.41 -6.69 40.15
N SER A 225 2.94 -7.92 39.95
CA SER A 225 3.70 -8.96 39.24
C SER A 225 3.71 -8.72 37.73
N ALA A 226 4.81 -9.06 37.08
CA ALA A 226 4.87 -9.09 35.62
C ALA A 226 3.81 -10.04 35.03
N SER A 227 3.35 -9.71 33.83
CA SER A 227 2.38 -10.48 33.05
C SER A 227 3.09 -11.05 31.85
N VAL A 228 2.59 -12.18 31.34
CA VAL A 228 3.08 -12.82 30.12
C VAL A 228 2.01 -12.71 29.05
N ASP A 229 2.45 -12.41 27.84
CA ASP A 229 1.65 -12.54 26.63
C ASP A 229 2.02 -13.86 25.91
N SER A 230 0.99 -14.61 25.52
CA SER A 230 1.12 -15.84 24.74
C SER A 230 0.58 -15.69 23.30
N GLY A 231 0.04 -14.51 22.96
CA GLY A 231 -0.46 -14.14 21.65
C GLY A 231 0.62 -13.71 20.66
N ASN A 232 1.85 -13.53 21.15
CA ASN A 232 3.06 -13.16 20.41
C ASN A 232 3.10 -11.71 19.92
N SER A 233 2.13 -10.86 20.27
CA SER A 233 2.25 -9.41 20.06
C SER A 233 3.16 -8.75 21.11
N GLY A 234 3.41 -9.42 22.23
CA GLY A 234 4.22 -8.92 23.32
C GLY A 234 3.47 -7.93 24.20
N LEU A 235 3.96 -7.73 25.42
CA LEU A 235 3.31 -6.88 26.40
C LEU A 235 3.56 -5.38 26.12
N LYS A 236 2.49 -4.60 25.95
CA LYS A 236 2.55 -3.14 25.81
C LYS A 236 2.71 -2.45 27.16
N GLY A 237 1.98 -2.91 28.18
CA GLY A 237 2.05 -2.33 29.52
C GLY A 237 0.91 -2.71 30.44
N TYR A 238 0.60 -1.83 31.37
CA TYR A 238 -0.39 -2.03 32.43
C TYR A 238 -1.28 -0.81 32.61
N ASP A 239 -2.59 -1.01 32.69
CA ASP A 239 -3.52 0.06 33.01
C ASP A 239 -3.84 0.05 34.51
N LEU A 240 -3.55 1.19 35.16
CA LEU A 240 -3.87 1.41 36.57
C LEU A 240 -5.27 1.99 36.69
N TYR A 241 -6.10 1.36 37.51
CA TYR A 241 -7.45 1.81 37.82
C TYR A 241 -7.55 2.31 39.26
N ARG A 242 -8.22 3.45 39.45
CA ARG A 242 -8.64 3.99 40.75
C ARG A 242 -10.14 4.16 40.75
N ASP A 243 -10.81 3.51 41.70
CA ASP A 243 -12.27 3.51 41.86
C ASP A 243 -13.03 3.11 40.57
N GLY A 244 -12.41 2.24 39.77
CA GLY A 244 -12.95 1.72 38.51
C GLY A 244 -12.65 2.58 37.28
N LEU A 245 -11.97 3.72 37.42
CA LEU A 245 -11.54 4.58 36.31
C LEU A 245 -10.06 4.39 36.03
N ARG A 246 -9.69 4.27 34.75
CA ARG A 246 -8.29 4.21 34.33
C ARG A 246 -7.62 5.57 34.60
N VAL A 247 -6.57 5.56 35.40
CA VAL A 247 -5.80 6.75 35.79
C VAL A 247 -4.61 6.95 34.87
N THR A 248 -3.88 5.88 34.57
CA THR A 248 -2.68 5.94 33.74
C THR A 248 -2.35 4.58 33.14
N GLN A 249 -1.51 4.58 32.12
CA GLN A 249 -0.88 3.39 31.55
C GLN A 249 0.61 3.42 31.82
N VAL A 250 1.13 2.30 32.31
CA VAL A 250 2.54 2.10 32.63
C VAL A 250 3.11 1.16 31.59
N LEU A 251 4.03 1.65 30.77
CA LEU A 251 4.62 0.87 29.69
C LEU A 251 5.48 -0.29 30.22
N SER A 252 5.43 -1.42 29.54
CA SER A 252 6.31 -2.55 29.78
C SER A 252 7.78 -2.13 29.63
N PRO A 253 8.73 -2.63 30.46
CA PRO A 253 8.58 -3.70 31.45
C PRO A 253 8.31 -3.20 32.88
N ALA A 254 7.92 -1.94 33.08
CA ALA A 254 7.72 -1.41 34.43
C ALA A 254 6.50 -2.04 35.11
N THR A 255 6.67 -2.49 36.37
CA THR A 255 5.62 -3.15 37.16
C THR A 255 5.29 -2.40 38.45
N SER A 256 5.52 -1.09 38.45
CA SER A 256 5.22 -0.21 39.57
C SER A 256 4.97 1.22 39.10
N THR A 257 4.16 1.96 39.84
CA THR A 257 3.94 3.39 39.61
C THR A 257 3.46 4.08 40.89
N SER A 258 3.38 5.41 40.86
CA SER A 258 2.86 6.23 41.94
C SER A 258 1.65 7.01 41.44
N ASP A 259 0.56 6.96 42.20
CA ASP A 259 -0.60 7.82 42.00
C ASP A 259 -0.52 9.01 42.95
N THR A 260 -0.56 10.23 42.41
CA THR A 260 -0.33 11.49 43.14
C THR A 260 -1.53 12.44 43.01
N GLY A 261 -1.56 13.49 43.81
CA GLY A 261 -2.67 14.46 43.82
C GLY A 261 -3.94 13.95 44.51
N LEU A 262 -3.79 12.96 45.40
CA LEU A 262 -4.90 12.38 46.16
C LEU A 262 -5.35 13.31 47.30
N ALA A 263 -6.61 13.19 47.70
CA ALA A 263 -7.12 13.86 48.88
C ALA A 263 -6.65 13.14 50.16
N PRO A 264 -6.33 13.87 51.25
CA PRO A 264 -5.99 13.28 52.54
C PRO A 264 -7.18 12.56 53.17
N MET A 265 -6.91 11.57 54.02
CA MET A 265 -7.94 10.82 54.77
C MET A 265 -9.04 10.22 53.88
N THR A 266 -8.70 9.85 52.65
CA THR A 266 -9.65 9.35 51.65
C THR A 266 -9.29 7.93 51.26
N SER A 267 -10.30 7.04 51.23
CA SER A 267 -10.15 5.66 50.77
C SER A 267 -10.28 5.57 49.26
N TYR A 268 -9.32 4.91 48.64
CA TYR A 268 -9.26 4.65 47.20
C TYR A 268 -9.13 3.16 46.94
N ARG A 269 -9.78 2.66 45.90
CA ARG A 269 -9.71 1.26 45.47
C ARG A 269 -8.90 1.13 44.18
N TYR A 270 -7.77 0.44 44.24
CA TYR A 270 -6.87 0.25 43.12
C TYR A 270 -6.95 -1.14 42.50
N ALA A 271 -6.89 -1.22 41.19
CA ALA A 271 -6.69 -2.46 40.42
C ALA A 271 -5.72 -2.19 39.26
N VAL A 272 -5.12 -3.24 38.72
CA VAL A 272 -4.24 -3.14 37.55
C VAL A 272 -4.58 -4.24 36.56
N SER A 273 -4.63 -3.93 35.27
CA SER A 273 -4.73 -4.90 34.18
C SER A 273 -3.47 -4.83 33.32
N ALA A 274 -3.26 -5.84 32.47
CA ALA A 274 -2.18 -5.89 31.50
C ALA A 274 -2.74 -5.75 30.08
N ILE A 275 -2.02 -5.06 29.20
CA ILE A 275 -2.38 -4.85 27.79
C ILE A 275 -1.22 -5.24 26.88
N ASP A 276 -1.51 -5.93 25.79
CA ASP A 276 -0.54 -6.30 24.75
C ASP A 276 -0.45 -5.25 23.62
N ASN A 277 0.44 -5.47 22.65
CA ASN A 277 0.58 -4.58 21.49
C ASN A 277 -0.55 -4.75 20.45
N ALA A 278 -1.31 -5.84 20.51
CA ALA A 278 -2.52 -6.04 19.70
C ALA A 278 -3.76 -5.35 20.29
N GLY A 279 -3.67 -4.80 21.51
CA GLY A 279 -4.74 -4.10 22.19
C GLY A 279 -5.67 -5.00 23.01
N ASN A 280 -5.31 -6.27 23.23
CA ASN A 280 -6.08 -7.13 24.12
C ASN A 280 -5.72 -6.81 25.59
N GLU A 281 -6.74 -6.58 26.41
CA GLU A 281 -6.59 -6.27 27.83
C GLU A 281 -7.00 -7.46 28.70
N SER A 282 -6.19 -7.77 29.72
CA SER A 282 -6.51 -8.78 30.71
C SER A 282 -7.70 -8.35 31.57
N LEU A 283 -8.30 -9.29 32.30
CA LEU A 283 -9.13 -8.90 33.43
C LEU A 283 -8.30 -8.05 34.43
N PRO A 284 -8.90 -7.09 35.14
CA PRO A 284 -8.22 -6.38 36.22
C PRO A 284 -7.85 -7.33 37.37
N SER A 285 -6.78 -7.01 38.07
CA SER A 285 -6.38 -7.67 39.32
C SER A 285 -7.49 -7.62 40.36
N VAL A 286 -7.40 -8.46 41.38
CA VAL A 286 -8.21 -8.27 42.60
C VAL A 286 -7.87 -6.88 43.18
N PRO A 287 -8.87 -6.02 43.42
CA PRO A 287 -8.61 -4.66 43.85
C PRO A 287 -8.22 -4.55 45.32
N VAL A 288 -7.31 -3.64 45.63
CA VAL A 288 -6.84 -3.31 46.98
C VAL A 288 -7.34 -1.94 47.40
N THR A 289 -7.85 -1.81 48.63
CA THR A 289 -8.29 -0.52 49.18
C THR A 289 -7.20 0.09 50.06
N VAL A 290 -6.91 1.37 49.86
CA VAL A 290 -5.90 2.13 50.59
C VAL A 290 -6.49 3.46 51.05
N THR A 291 -6.25 3.85 52.30
CA THR A 291 -6.65 5.17 52.82
C THR A 291 -5.43 6.04 52.99
N THR A 292 -5.44 7.24 52.40
CA THR A 292 -4.38 8.23 52.59
C THR A 292 -4.37 8.76 54.04
N PRO A 293 -3.20 9.02 54.65
CA PRO A 293 -3.13 9.65 55.97
C PRO A 293 -3.55 11.13 55.93
N PRO A 294 -3.76 11.78 57.10
CA PRO A 294 -3.84 13.23 57.18
C PRO A 294 -2.51 13.88 56.74
N CYS A 295 -2.59 15.09 56.18
CA CYS A 295 -1.37 15.85 55.87
C CYS A 295 -0.67 16.32 57.16
N PRO A 296 0.67 16.36 57.17
CA PRO A 296 1.40 16.95 58.28
C PRO A 296 0.96 18.41 58.44
N THR A 297 0.45 18.76 59.62
CA THR A 297 0.12 20.14 59.93
C THR A 297 1.43 20.93 60.01
N SER A 298 1.54 22.02 59.26
CA SER A 298 2.63 22.98 59.45
C SER A 298 2.41 23.66 60.80
N THR A 299 3.10 23.20 61.84
CA THR A 299 3.24 23.95 63.09
C THR A 299 4.19 25.12 62.86
N THR A 300 3.68 26.17 62.20
CA THR A 300 4.32 27.48 62.22
C THR A 300 3.93 28.15 63.54
N ALA A 301 4.90 28.35 64.43
CA ALA A 301 4.73 29.21 65.59
C ALA A 301 4.31 30.62 65.13
N PRO A 302 3.29 31.25 65.74
CA PRO A 302 2.76 32.53 65.27
C PRO A 302 3.71 33.69 65.62
N PRO A 303 4.06 34.59 64.68
CA PRO A 303 4.42 35.94 65.03
C PRO A 303 3.17 36.79 65.25
N THR A 304 3.27 37.66 66.22
CA THR A 304 2.26 38.58 66.74
C THR A 304 1.69 39.54 65.69
N THR A 305 0.36 39.59 65.64
CA THR A 305 -0.53 40.74 65.35
C THR A 305 -0.10 41.81 64.35
N THR A 306 -0.86 41.97 63.26
CA THR A 306 -1.64 43.22 63.04
C THR A 306 -2.85 42.96 62.13
N THR A 307 -3.98 43.54 62.52
CA THR A 307 -5.30 43.47 61.89
C THR A 307 -5.35 44.31 60.61
N SER A 308 -5.90 43.76 59.53
CA SER A 308 -6.72 44.52 58.57
C SER A 308 -7.70 43.60 57.86
N THR A 309 -8.97 43.93 58.00
CA THR A 309 -10.16 43.23 57.51
C THR A 309 -10.47 43.63 56.06
N SER A 310 -10.75 42.67 55.17
CA SER A 310 -11.77 42.86 54.11
C SER A 310 -12.28 41.53 53.53
N THR A 311 -13.54 41.30 53.84
CA THR A 311 -14.64 40.44 53.38
C THR A 311 -14.63 39.94 51.91
N THR A 312 -14.72 38.60 51.77
CA THR A 312 -15.62 37.75 50.96
C THR A 312 -15.95 38.09 49.48
N THR A 313 -15.70 37.13 48.56
CA THR A 313 -16.78 36.43 47.81
C THR A 313 -16.31 35.15 47.11
N THR A 314 -16.99 34.05 47.45
CA THR A 314 -17.06 32.77 46.76
C THR A 314 -17.87 32.88 45.48
N THR A 315 -17.42 32.27 44.38
CA THR A 315 -18.29 31.63 43.37
C THR A 315 -17.51 30.63 42.50
N THR A 316 -17.75 29.34 42.74
CA THR A 316 -18.01 28.31 41.70
C THR A 316 -19.44 27.82 42.00
N PRO A 317 -20.29 27.40 41.05
CA PRO A 317 -20.06 26.37 40.02
C PRO A 317 -20.71 26.78 38.66
N THR A 318 -20.83 26.04 37.55
CA THR A 318 -21.02 24.60 37.25
C THR A 318 -20.81 24.37 35.74
N ALA A 319 -20.48 23.13 35.38
CA ALA A 319 -20.33 22.55 34.05
C ALA A 319 -21.46 22.82 33.03
N SER A 320 -21.12 22.70 31.74
CA SER A 320 -21.75 21.75 30.80
C SER A 320 -21.30 22.05 29.36
N ALA A 321 -20.73 21.04 28.70
CA ALA A 321 -21.19 20.50 27.43
C ALA A 321 -20.04 19.78 26.73
N GLY A 322 -20.12 18.44 26.70
CA GLY A 322 -19.34 17.67 25.76
C GLY A 322 -19.71 18.04 24.33
N MET A 323 -18.70 18.11 23.47
CA MET A 323 -18.91 18.09 22.03
C MET A 323 -18.02 16.98 21.46
N ALA A 324 -18.64 15.84 21.16
CA ALA A 324 -18.05 14.87 20.26
C ALA A 324 -18.00 15.52 18.87
N VAL A 325 -16.84 16.00 18.46
CA VAL A 325 -16.63 16.49 17.09
C VAL A 325 -16.11 15.32 16.26
N ARG A 326 -16.99 14.65 15.52
CA ARG A 326 -16.59 13.92 14.30
C ARG A 326 -16.03 14.97 13.35
N GLY A 327 -14.70 15.09 13.28
CA GLY A 327 -14.02 16.02 12.37
C GLY A 327 -13.46 15.28 11.16
N CYS A 328 -13.88 15.70 9.97
CA CYS A 328 -13.38 15.25 8.67
C CYS A 328 -11.89 15.55 8.51
N LEU A 329 -11.02 14.63 8.89
CA LEU A 329 -9.57 14.73 8.64
C LEU A 329 -9.07 13.32 8.33
N GLY A 330 -8.74 13.09 7.06
CA GLY A 330 -8.35 11.82 6.49
C GLY A 330 -9.23 11.48 5.30
N ARG A 331 -8.66 11.54 4.09
CA ARG A 331 -9.26 10.91 2.91
C ARG A 331 -8.98 9.40 2.96
N ASP A 332 -9.44 8.70 4.00
CA ASP A 332 -9.19 7.27 4.13
C ASP A 332 -10.47 6.46 3.94
N SER A 333 -10.70 6.04 2.69
CA SER A 333 -11.42 4.80 2.39
C SER A 333 -10.47 3.59 2.28
N SER A 334 -9.18 3.73 2.61
CA SER A 334 -8.20 2.65 2.57
C SER A 334 -7.14 2.79 3.68
N ALA A 335 -7.56 2.64 4.94
CA ALA A 335 -6.64 2.41 6.05
C ALA A 335 -6.10 0.97 5.99
N THR A 336 -5.15 0.71 5.08
CA THR A 336 -4.29 -0.47 5.07
C THR A 336 -2.89 -0.10 4.58
N GLN A 337 -2.17 0.74 5.33
CA GLN A 337 -0.70 0.77 5.42
C GLN A 337 -0.28 1.90 6.36
N TYR A 338 -0.24 1.61 7.65
CA TYR A 338 0.61 2.35 8.58
C TYR A 338 1.21 1.30 9.51
N ASP A 339 2.45 0.90 9.23
CA ASP A 339 3.31 0.28 10.22
C ASP A 339 4.72 0.81 10.02
N HIS A 340 5.34 1.13 11.15
CA HIS A 340 6.66 1.75 11.36
C HIS A 340 6.69 3.30 11.37
N ILE A 341 6.34 3.85 12.52
CA ILE A 341 7.14 4.95 13.08
C ILE A 341 8.52 4.34 13.38
N VAL A 342 9.46 4.48 12.44
CA VAL A 342 10.89 4.32 12.74
C VAL A 342 11.30 5.61 13.44
N ALA A 343 11.99 5.49 14.58
CA ALA A 343 12.63 6.64 15.21
C ALA A 343 13.50 7.36 14.18
N ALA A 344 13.09 8.57 13.76
CA ALA A 344 13.98 9.45 13.02
C ALA A 344 15.15 9.77 13.95
N GLY A 345 16.34 9.31 13.59
CA GLY A 345 17.55 9.53 14.37
C GLY A 345 17.83 11.02 14.49
N PHE A 346 17.64 11.57 15.69
CA PHE A 346 18.20 12.87 16.05
C PHE A 346 19.69 12.68 16.31
N THR A 347 20.54 13.22 15.44
CA THR A 347 21.94 13.45 15.83
C THR A 347 22.36 14.85 15.47
N ALA A 348 22.38 15.72 16.47
CA ALA A 348 23.45 16.68 16.61
C ALA A 348 23.99 16.61 18.05
N LEU A 349 25.31 16.41 18.15
CA LEU A 349 26.19 16.67 19.29
C LEU A 349 26.43 15.55 20.33
N ASP A 350 27.67 15.09 20.28
CA ASP A 350 28.38 14.51 21.42
C ASP A 350 28.58 15.58 22.52
N ARG A 351 27.82 15.46 23.61
CA ARG A 351 28.34 15.48 24.99
C ARG A 351 27.22 15.17 26.00
N GLY A 352 27.03 13.87 26.25
CA GLY A 352 26.58 13.30 27.52
C GLY A 352 25.19 13.66 28.07
N ALA A 353 24.12 13.02 27.57
CA ALA A 353 22.87 12.83 28.32
C ALA A 353 21.90 11.89 27.57
N TYR A 354 22.03 10.57 27.76
CA TYR A 354 21.03 9.58 27.34
C TYR A 354 19.81 9.59 28.29
N ARG A 355 19.12 10.72 28.47
CA ARG A 355 17.93 10.83 29.35
C ARG A 355 16.64 11.35 28.69
N ASP A 356 16.67 11.92 27.48
CA ASP A 356 15.57 12.74 26.96
C ASP A 356 14.99 12.26 25.60
N TYR A 357 15.00 10.95 25.30
CA TYR A 357 14.59 10.40 24.00
C TYR A 357 13.05 10.36 23.73
N LEU A 358 12.29 11.35 24.22
CA LEU A 358 10.84 11.54 23.98
C LEU A 358 10.44 13.01 23.66
N ASP A 359 11.38 13.91 23.37
CA ASP A 359 11.12 15.36 23.23
C ASP A 359 10.72 15.81 21.79
N GLY A 360 9.85 15.07 21.09
CA GLY A 360 9.32 15.46 19.77
C GLY A 360 7.95 16.17 19.85
N PRO A 361 7.56 16.98 18.86
CA PRO A 361 6.19 17.51 18.81
C PRO A 361 5.15 16.41 18.60
N TYR A 362 3.96 16.59 19.19
CA TYR A 362 2.79 15.78 18.87
C TYR A 362 2.33 16.07 17.43
N TYR A 363 2.46 15.08 16.56
CA TYR A 363 1.91 15.12 15.21
C TYR A 363 0.40 14.88 15.23
N ILE A 364 -0.40 15.87 14.81
CA ILE A 364 -1.86 15.84 15.01
C ILE A 364 -2.70 15.91 13.73
N ALA A 365 -2.08 16.16 12.58
CA ALA A 365 -2.72 16.11 11.26
C ALA A 365 -1.72 16.06 10.11
N ASP A 366 -2.12 15.35 9.06
CA ASP A 366 -1.48 15.31 7.75
C ASP A 366 -2.38 16.00 6.72
N GLU A 367 -1.83 16.96 5.99
CA GLU A 367 -2.43 17.69 4.85
C GLU A 367 -3.95 17.96 4.94
N PRO A 368 -4.43 18.69 5.97
CA PRO A 368 -5.83 19.04 6.04
C PRO A 368 -6.20 20.03 4.91
N HIS A 369 -6.89 19.57 3.87
CA HIS A 369 -7.30 20.47 2.78
C HIS A 369 -8.53 21.31 3.15
N LEU A 370 -8.46 22.62 2.92
CA LEU A 370 -9.57 23.55 3.18
C LEU A 370 -10.75 23.38 2.22
N TRP A 371 -10.52 22.83 1.02
CA TRP A 371 -11.59 22.57 0.05
C TRP A 371 -12.47 21.38 0.47
N ASP A 372 -11.85 20.31 0.97
CA ASP A 372 -12.56 19.14 1.49
C ASP A 372 -13.08 19.36 2.91
N CYS A 373 -12.34 20.16 3.70
CA CYS A 373 -12.70 20.50 5.07
C CYS A 373 -12.53 22.01 5.34
N PRO A 374 -13.55 22.84 5.07
CA PRO A 374 -13.48 24.28 5.31
C PRO A 374 -13.24 24.67 6.78
N LEU A 375 -13.47 23.75 7.72
CA LEU A 375 -13.24 23.93 9.16
C LEU A 375 -11.92 23.30 9.64
N ALA A 376 -11.04 22.85 8.73
CA ALA A 376 -9.79 22.18 9.08
C ALA A 376 -8.94 22.94 10.10
N ALA A 377 -8.69 24.24 9.87
CA ALA A 377 -7.93 25.08 10.79
C ALA A 377 -8.56 25.16 12.20
N VAL A 378 -9.90 25.26 12.26
CA VAL A 378 -10.65 25.30 13.53
C VAL A 378 -10.51 23.97 14.28
N HIS A 379 -10.67 22.85 13.57
CA HIS A 379 -10.48 21.51 14.16
C HIS A 379 -9.05 21.30 14.62
N LEU A 380 -8.07 21.77 13.85
CA LEU A 380 -6.67 21.64 14.18
C LEU A 380 -6.32 22.44 15.44
N LYS A 381 -6.82 23.68 15.56
CA LYS A 381 -6.69 24.48 16.78
C LYS A 381 -7.30 23.78 18.00
N ALA A 382 -8.50 23.24 17.86
CA ALA A 382 -9.17 22.53 18.97
C ALA A 382 -8.39 21.28 19.41
N ARG A 383 -7.79 20.55 18.47
CA ARG A 383 -6.91 19.40 18.78
C ARG A 383 -5.64 19.85 19.48
N SER A 384 -4.98 20.90 18.97
CA SER A 384 -3.79 21.46 19.61
C SER A 384 -4.10 21.92 21.04
N ASP A 385 -5.21 22.62 21.25
CA ASP A 385 -5.64 23.06 22.58
C ASP A 385 -5.93 21.91 23.53
N LEU A 386 -6.52 20.83 23.02
CA LEU A 386 -6.72 19.63 23.81
C LEU A 386 -5.37 19.01 24.21
N VAL A 387 -4.43 18.85 23.26
CA VAL A 387 -3.09 18.35 23.57
C VAL A 387 -2.41 19.25 24.60
N LYS A 388 -2.42 20.57 24.42
CA LYS A 388 -1.85 21.53 25.37
C LYS A 388 -2.52 21.52 26.74
N SER A 389 -3.80 21.17 26.83
CA SER A 389 -4.48 21.01 28.11
C SER A 389 -4.04 19.76 28.88
N LEU A 390 -3.58 18.73 28.16
CA LEU A 390 -3.13 17.46 28.73
C LEU A 390 -1.62 17.46 28.98
N ASP A 391 -0.87 18.03 28.05
CA ASP A 391 0.58 18.13 28.05
C ASP A 391 1.02 19.50 27.50
N PRO A 392 1.08 20.53 28.36
CA PRO A 392 1.48 21.86 27.94
C PRO A 392 2.98 21.97 27.60
N ALA A 393 3.81 20.98 27.97
CA ALA A 393 5.26 21.04 27.79
C ALA A 393 5.70 20.68 26.36
N HIS A 394 4.93 19.84 25.65
CA HIS A 394 5.31 19.37 24.31
C HIS A 394 4.66 20.20 23.20
N PRO A 395 5.40 20.55 22.12
CA PRO A 395 4.84 21.25 20.97
C PRO A 395 3.85 20.37 20.19
N THR A 396 2.96 21.00 19.44
CA THR A 396 2.08 20.34 18.46
C THR A 396 2.52 20.69 17.05
N MET A 397 2.36 19.74 16.13
CA MET A 397 2.74 19.89 14.73
C MET A 397 1.66 19.36 13.79
N ALA A 398 1.49 20.04 12.67
CA ALA A 398 0.70 19.57 11.54
C ALA A 398 1.42 19.86 10.24
N VAL A 399 1.29 18.95 9.28
CA VAL A 399 1.89 19.10 7.96
C VAL A 399 0.88 19.74 7.01
N ILE A 400 1.32 20.79 6.32
CA ILE A 400 0.49 21.56 5.39
C ILE A 400 1.17 21.56 4.01
N GLU A 401 0.50 20.95 3.04
CA GLU A 401 0.89 21.02 1.63
C GLU A 401 0.39 22.31 0.98
N PRO A 402 1.22 22.98 0.15
CA PRO A 402 0.80 24.16 -0.56
C PRO A 402 -0.06 23.83 -1.78
N HIS A 403 -1.36 24.11 -1.66
CA HIS A 403 -2.32 24.03 -2.77
C HIS A 403 -2.48 25.36 -3.49
N TRP A 404 -2.04 25.43 -4.75
CA TRP A 404 -2.23 26.63 -5.59
C TRP A 404 -3.68 26.75 -6.06
N PRO A 405 -4.26 27.97 -6.15
CA PRO A 405 -3.61 29.29 -6.15
C PRO A 405 -3.71 30.09 -4.84
N GLU A 406 -4.25 29.52 -3.76
CA GLU A 406 -4.49 30.23 -2.49
C GLU A 406 -3.28 30.08 -1.56
N ASN A 407 -2.97 31.08 -0.73
CA ASN A 407 -1.94 30.92 0.31
C ASN A 407 -2.51 29.98 1.40
N PRO A 408 -2.05 28.73 1.49
CA PRO A 408 -2.69 27.71 2.30
C PRO A 408 -2.30 27.83 3.78
N TYR A 409 -1.24 28.58 4.10
CA TYR A 409 -0.69 28.67 5.46
C TYR A 409 -1.41 29.70 6.33
N THR A 410 -1.96 30.76 5.72
CA THR A 410 -2.59 31.86 6.47
C THR A 410 -3.66 31.37 7.47
N PRO A 411 -4.56 30.42 7.12
CA PRO A 411 -5.55 29.92 8.07
C PRO A 411 -4.97 29.05 9.20
N TYR A 412 -3.76 28.50 9.04
CA TYR A 412 -3.11 27.60 10.00
C TYR A 412 -2.16 28.32 10.97
N VAL A 413 -1.91 29.61 10.79
CA VAL A 413 -1.08 30.39 11.71
C VAL A 413 -1.72 30.39 13.10
N GLY A 414 -0.97 29.89 14.10
CA GLY A 414 -1.43 29.79 15.48
C GLY A 414 -2.38 28.63 15.77
N THR A 415 -2.59 27.71 14.82
CA THR A 415 -3.36 26.47 15.07
C THR A 415 -2.54 25.39 15.74
N VAL A 416 -1.23 25.35 15.47
CA VAL A 416 -0.23 24.45 16.03
C VAL A 416 1.04 25.24 16.37
N ASP A 417 1.92 24.67 17.19
CA ASP A 417 3.19 25.34 17.52
C ASP A 417 4.17 25.32 16.34
N ILE A 418 4.17 24.23 15.56
CA ILE A 418 5.09 24.01 14.44
C ILE A 418 4.29 23.65 13.19
N ILE A 419 4.50 24.38 12.09
CA ILE A 419 3.97 24.00 10.78
C ILE A 419 5.01 23.13 10.05
N GLY A 420 4.66 21.89 9.76
CA GLY A 420 5.39 21.05 8.82
C GLY A 420 5.09 21.49 7.39
N VAL A 421 6.14 21.67 6.58
CA VAL A 421 6.01 22.17 5.22
C VAL A 421 6.33 21.05 4.25
N ASP A 422 5.28 20.53 3.62
CA ASP A 422 5.40 19.47 2.62
C ASP A 422 5.45 20.08 1.22
N ARG A 423 6.62 20.02 0.58
CA ARG A 423 6.73 20.49 -0.80
C ARG A 423 7.73 19.66 -1.59
N TYR A 424 7.22 18.62 -2.25
CA TYR A 424 8.07 17.77 -3.10
C TYR A 424 8.33 18.36 -4.52
N PRO A 425 9.61 18.49 -4.96
CA PRO A 425 9.91 19.16 -6.22
C PRO A 425 10.07 18.24 -7.45
N CYS A 426 10.23 16.92 -7.27
CA CYS A 426 10.74 16.00 -8.31
C CYS A 426 9.67 15.18 -9.02
N SER A 427 9.62 15.26 -10.37
CA SER A 427 8.68 14.49 -11.19
C SER A 427 9.33 13.87 -12.43
N TYR A 428 8.71 12.82 -12.98
CA TYR A 428 9.14 12.23 -14.25
C TYR A 428 8.99 13.20 -15.43
N VAL A 429 8.02 14.12 -15.37
CA VAL A 429 7.69 15.03 -16.47
C VAL A 429 8.61 16.24 -16.50
N SER A 430 8.88 16.85 -15.34
CA SER A 430 9.58 18.14 -15.26
C SER A 430 10.97 18.06 -14.60
N GLY A 431 11.41 16.86 -14.18
CA GLY A 431 12.55 16.73 -13.28
C GLY A 431 12.27 17.36 -11.92
N CYS A 432 13.34 17.71 -11.20
CA CYS A 432 13.25 18.46 -9.94
C CYS A 432 13.20 19.97 -10.20
N VAL A 433 12.11 20.61 -9.75
CA VAL A 433 11.90 22.06 -9.89
C VAL A 433 12.03 22.69 -8.51
N PHE A 434 13.26 23.03 -8.10
CA PHE A 434 13.56 23.52 -6.74
C PHE A 434 12.94 24.89 -6.43
N SER A 435 12.61 25.70 -7.44
CA SER A 435 11.88 26.96 -7.22
C SER A 435 10.53 26.75 -6.54
N LYS A 436 9.96 25.54 -6.61
CA LYS A 436 8.75 25.18 -5.84
C LYS A 436 8.96 25.31 -4.33
N ILE A 437 10.16 25.04 -3.83
CA ILE A 437 10.52 25.22 -2.42
C ILE A 437 10.59 26.72 -2.14
N ASP A 438 11.29 27.49 -2.99
CA ASP A 438 11.43 28.95 -2.83
C ASP A 438 10.08 29.68 -2.84
N ASP A 439 9.17 29.28 -3.74
CA ASP A 439 7.82 29.84 -3.81
C ASP A 439 7.03 29.54 -2.52
N THR A 440 7.18 28.33 -1.97
CA THR A 440 6.56 27.95 -0.69
C THR A 440 7.13 28.76 0.48
N LEU A 441 8.45 29.00 0.51
CA LEU A 441 9.09 29.85 1.51
C LEU A 441 8.52 31.28 1.46
N ALA A 442 8.30 31.82 0.26
CA ALA A 442 7.66 33.13 0.10
C ALA A 442 6.22 33.15 0.64
N LEU A 443 5.46 32.06 0.48
CA LEU A 443 4.11 31.93 1.04
C LEU A 443 4.11 31.87 2.58
N LEU A 444 5.08 31.17 3.18
CA LEU A 444 5.26 31.12 4.63
C LEU A 444 5.60 32.48 5.22
N ASP A 445 6.52 33.21 4.57
CA ASP A 445 6.89 34.56 4.99
C ASP A 445 5.72 35.54 4.81
N GLN A 446 4.95 35.42 3.73
CA GLN A 446 3.74 36.23 3.53
C GLN A 446 2.67 35.95 4.59
N ALA A 447 2.49 34.69 4.97
CA ALA A 447 1.54 34.28 6.01
C ALA A 447 2.02 34.66 7.42
N GLY A 448 3.32 34.95 7.61
CA GLY A 448 3.90 35.24 8.90
C GLY A 448 4.02 34.01 9.80
N VAL A 449 4.34 32.85 9.21
CA VAL A 449 4.54 31.61 9.99
C VAL A 449 5.79 31.76 10.87
N PRO A 450 5.64 31.65 12.20
CA PRO A 450 6.74 31.91 13.13
C PRO A 450 7.73 30.75 13.19
N HIS A 451 7.24 29.52 13.28
CA HIS A 451 8.01 28.29 13.47
C HIS A 451 7.58 27.25 12.44
N TYR A 452 8.54 26.74 11.66
CA TYR A 452 8.25 25.71 10.67
C TYR A 452 9.40 24.73 10.48
N TRP A 453 9.03 23.50 10.15
CA TRP A 453 9.95 22.40 9.85
C TRP A 453 9.80 22.00 8.39
N ALA A 454 10.92 21.72 7.74
CA ALA A 454 10.92 21.19 6.38
C ALA A 454 10.55 19.70 6.39
N PHE A 455 9.57 19.28 5.59
CA PHE A 455 9.36 17.87 5.29
C PHE A 455 10.07 17.55 3.98
N ILE A 456 11.23 16.91 4.11
CA ILE A 456 12.09 16.57 2.98
C ILE A 456 11.74 15.16 2.56
N GLN A 457 11.22 15.03 1.35
CA GLN A 457 10.64 13.78 0.89
C GLN A 457 11.53 13.07 -0.12
N ALA A 458 11.46 11.74 -0.11
CA ALA A 458 11.82 10.91 -1.25
C ALA A 458 10.56 10.15 -1.68
N PHE A 459 10.02 10.50 -2.85
CA PHE A 459 8.68 10.08 -3.24
C PHE A 459 8.63 9.59 -4.68
N ALA A 460 8.03 8.41 -4.89
CA ALA A 460 7.82 7.85 -6.23
C ALA A 460 6.41 7.29 -6.42
N ASP A 461 5.79 7.69 -7.53
CA ASP A 461 4.50 7.17 -8.01
C ASP A 461 4.42 7.24 -9.56
N SER A 462 3.22 7.27 -10.13
CA SER A 462 3.06 7.40 -11.60
C SER A 462 3.48 8.76 -12.20
N TYR A 463 3.67 9.79 -11.37
CA TYR A 463 3.97 11.17 -11.75
C TYR A 463 5.26 11.69 -11.12
N TYR A 464 5.44 11.46 -9.82
CA TYR A 464 6.60 11.82 -9.02
C TYR A 464 7.66 10.72 -9.06
N ARG A 465 8.94 11.10 -8.94
CA ARG A 465 10.06 10.16 -8.96
C ARG A 465 11.02 10.45 -7.82
N MET A 466 11.74 9.44 -7.35
CA MET A 466 12.87 9.64 -6.44
C MET A 466 13.86 10.67 -7.00
N PRO A 467 14.46 11.53 -6.15
CA PRO A 467 15.52 12.43 -6.58
C PRO A 467 16.79 11.62 -6.85
N THR A 468 17.79 12.21 -7.49
CA THR A 468 19.18 11.72 -7.38
C THR A 468 19.83 12.22 -6.09
N ALA A 469 20.96 11.64 -5.68
CA ALA A 469 21.73 12.14 -4.52
C ALA A 469 22.09 13.64 -4.63
N ASP A 470 22.50 14.10 -5.81
CA ASP A 470 22.79 15.52 -6.05
C ASP A 470 21.54 16.40 -5.98
N GLU A 471 20.40 15.90 -6.50
CA GLU A 471 19.13 16.62 -6.41
C GLU A 471 18.65 16.71 -4.96
N LEU A 472 18.81 15.65 -4.16
CA LEU A 472 18.48 15.65 -2.75
C LEU A 472 19.32 16.68 -1.98
N HIS A 473 20.64 16.73 -2.23
CA HIS A 473 21.50 17.75 -1.66
C HIS A 473 21.05 19.18 -1.99
N GLU A 474 20.55 19.37 -3.22
CA GLU A 474 20.02 20.64 -3.66
C GLU A 474 18.70 20.99 -2.93
N GLU A 475 17.80 20.03 -2.69
CA GLU A 475 16.61 20.24 -1.85
C GLU A 475 17.01 20.74 -0.45
N PHE A 476 17.93 20.05 0.22
CA PHE A 476 18.45 20.47 1.52
C PHE A 476 19.11 21.84 1.48
N ARG A 477 19.79 22.19 0.38
CA ARG A 477 20.39 23.53 0.20
C ARG A 477 19.33 24.62 0.21
N HIS A 478 18.21 24.44 -0.50
CA HIS A 478 17.11 25.40 -0.51
C HIS A 478 16.47 25.55 0.88
N TRP A 479 16.18 24.43 1.54
CA TRP A 479 15.61 24.45 2.90
C TRP A 479 16.52 25.12 3.92
N ARG A 480 17.83 24.86 3.90
CA ARG A 480 18.82 25.52 4.78
C ARG A 480 19.01 27.01 4.53
N GLN A 481 18.67 27.52 3.35
CA GLN A 481 18.70 28.95 3.08
C GLN A 481 17.50 29.69 3.67
N SER A 482 16.52 28.95 4.18
CA SER A 482 15.33 29.48 4.82
C SER A 482 15.52 29.67 6.34
N ARG A 483 14.47 30.11 7.04
CA ARG A 483 14.39 30.21 8.50
C ARG A 483 13.92 28.92 9.17
N MET A 484 14.02 27.77 8.51
CA MET A 484 13.58 26.51 9.10
C MET A 484 14.31 26.24 10.42
N GLU A 485 13.58 25.68 11.39
CA GLU A 485 14.12 25.39 12.71
C GLU A 485 14.52 23.91 12.86
N GLY A 486 14.00 23.07 11.97
CA GLY A 486 14.24 21.64 11.92
C GLY A 486 13.73 21.05 10.62
N TYR A 487 13.97 19.75 10.44
CA TYR A 487 13.46 19.00 9.30
C TYR A 487 13.06 17.60 9.72
N VAL A 488 12.10 17.03 8.98
CA VAL A 488 11.77 15.61 9.00
C VAL A 488 12.08 15.07 7.62
N VAL A 489 12.86 14.00 7.57
CA VAL A 489 13.04 13.23 6.34
C VAL A 489 11.99 12.14 6.34
N PHE A 490 11.21 12.08 5.28
CA PHE A 490 10.20 11.07 5.09
C PHE A 490 10.31 10.46 3.69
N SER A 491 10.03 9.17 3.56
CA SER A 491 10.05 8.49 2.27
C SER A 491 8.78 7.70 2.09
N TRP A 492 8.23 7.75 0.88
CA TRP A 492 7.05 6.99 0.51
C TRP A 492 7.18 6.47 -0.91
N ALA A 493 6.70 5.26 -1.16
CA ALA A 493 6.67 4.65 -2.48
C ALA A 493 5.29 4.06 -2.77
N TYR A 494 4.73 4.39 -3.94
CA TYR A 494 3.58 3.67 -4.49
C TYR A 494 4.08 2.63 -5.50
N GLY A 495 4.30 1.40 -5.03
CA GLY A 495 4.82 0.30 -5.85
C GLY A 495 6.03 -0.38 -5.21
N THR A 496 7.04 -0.74 -6.01
CA THR A 496 8.21 -1.53 -5.54
C THR A 496 9.48 -0.70 -5.34
N ASP A 497 9.47 0.60 -5.65
CA ASP A 497 10.66 1.45 -5.64
C ASP A 497 10.77 2.24 -4.32
N THR A 498 11.32 1.61 -3.29
CA THR A 498 11.44 2.17 -1.93
C THR A 498 12.84 2.77 -1.68
N LEU A 499 13.00 3.63 -0.67
CA LEU A 499 14.28 4.27 -0.34
C LEU A 499 15.41 3.27 -0.05
N GLU A 500 15.09 2.09 0.47
CA GLU A 500 16.05 1.01 0.70
C GLU A 500 16.74 0.52 -0.59
N ASN A 501 16.11 0.76 -1.75
CA ASN A 501 16.68 0.43 -3.06
C ASN A 501 17.64 1.51 -3.58
N HIS A 502 17.77 2.65 -2.89
CA HIS A 502 18.59 3.80 -3.29
C HIS A 502 19.70 4.08 -2.26
N PRO A 503 20.76 3.25 -2.21
CA PRO A 503 21.86 3.43 -1.25
C PRO A 503 22.58 4.76 -1.42
N ASP A 504 22.60 5.34 -2.63
CA ASP A 504 23.14 6.67 -2.90
C ASP A 504 22.33 7.78 -2.21
N LEU A 505 21.01 7.64 -2.15
CA LEU A 505 20.15 8.56 -1.39
C LEU A 505 20.34 8.39 0.11
N ILE A 506 20.48 7.16 0.60
CA ILE A 506 20.78 6.89 2.02
C ILE A 506 22.13 7.52 2.42
N ASP A 507 23.15 7.40 1.56
CA ASP A 507 24.45 8.03 1.77
C ASP A 507 24.35 9.56 1.77
N ALA A 508 23.58 10.14 0.83
CA ALA A 508 23.33 11.58 0.79
C ALA A 508 22.60 12.07 2.04
N LEU A 509 21.55 11.38 2.50
CA LEU A 509 20.85 11.67 3.75
C LEU A 509 21.77 11.59 4.97
N SER A 510 22.59 10.54 5.04
CA SER A 510 23.56 10.36 6.13
C SER A 510 24.58 11.50 6.17
N TRP A 511 25.02 11.97 5.01
CA TRP A 511 25.89 13.12 4.89
C TRP A 511 25.18 14.41 5.33
N GLU A 512 23.93 14.63 4.90
CA GLU A 512 23.17 15.81 5.28
C GLU A 512 22.92 15.87 6.78
N ASN A 513 22.65 14.72 7.40
CA ASN A 513 22.44 14.60 8.83
C ASN A 513 23.74 14.76 9.66
N SER A 514 24.91 14.71 9.01
CA SER A 514 26.21 14.92 9.68
C SER A 514 26.64 16.39 9.74
N ARG A 515 25.90 17.28 9.07
CA ARG A 515 26.17 18.72 8.97
C ARG A 515 25.32 19.52 9.93
#